data_AF-A0A258MZS4-F1
#
_entry.id   AF-A0A258MZS4-F1
#
_cell.length_a   1.000
_cell.length_b   1.000
_cell.length_c   1.000
_cell.angle_alpha   90.00
_cell.angle_beta   90.00
_cell.angle_gamma   90.00
#
_symmetry.space_group_name_H-M   'P 1'
#
loop_
_entity.id
_entity.type
_entity.pdbx_description
1 polymer ?
#
loop_
_entity_poly.entity_id
_entity_poly.type
_entity_poly.pdbx_seq_one_letter_code
_entity_poly.pdbx_strand_id
1 'polypeptide(L)'
;MPPAARMGDQVLQTAPHCHAPIHPPALVPTPVPHPATPLAIMKGCPTVLIGNMPAARLTDTTMPCMLIGCVPGGPGMIMKGSATVLIGSLPAARVGDSSLHSSCVAPIPSPSGTILPPGCPTVMIGG
;
A
#
# COMPACT_ATOMS: atom_id res chain seq x y z
N MET A 1 -16.69 12.44 -2.78
CA MET A 1 -15.33 12.58 -2.21
C MET A 1 -15.06 11.34 -1.38
N PRO A 2 -13.95 10.61 -1.57
CA PRO A 2 -13.63 9.46 -0.73
C PRO A 2 -13.11 9.88 0.66
N PRO A 3 -13.25 9.01 1.68
CA PRO A 3 -12.61 9.20 2.99
C PRO A 3 -11.09 9.31 2.88
N ALA A 4 -10.49 10.12 3.74
CA ALA A 4 -9.05 10.27 3.84
C ALA A 4 -8.38 9.01 4.40
N ALA A 5 -7.18 8.72 3.92
CA ALA A 5 -6.34 7.66 4.46
C ALA A 5 -5.38 8.17 5.53
N ARG A 6 -5.04 7.31 6.48
CA ARG A 6 -4.14 7.58 7.61
C ARG A 6 -3.32 6.35 7.95
N MET A 7 -2.29 6.54 8.76
CA MET A 7 -1.53 5.45 9.34
C MET A 7 -2.47 4.43 10.01
N GLY A 8 -2.24 3.14 9.76
CA GLY A 8 -3.06 2.02 10.23
C GLY A 8 -4.17 1.59 9.26
N ASP A 9 -4.57 2.41 8.29
CA ASP A 9 -5.52 1.98 7.26
C ASP A 9 -4.91 0.88 6.38
N GLN A 10 -5.76 0.06 5.79
CA GLN A 10 -5.35 -1.15 5.09
C GLN A 10 -5.19 -0.91 3.59
N VAL A 11 -4.17 -1.53 3.02
CA VAL A 11 -3.98 -1.63 1.57
C VAL A 11 -4.06 -3.09 1.17
N LEU A 12 -4.78 -3.40 0.10
CA LEU A 12 -4.88 -4.76 -0.41
C LEU A 12 -4.39 -4.83 -1.86
N GLN A 13 -3.57 -5.82 -2.16
CA GLN A 13 -3.16 -6.11 -3.53
C GLN A 13 -4.36 -6.60 -4.34
N THR A 14 -4.50 -6.13 -5.57
CA THR A 14 -5.67 -6.41 -6.41
C THR A 14 -5.59 -7.75 -7.13
N ALA A 15 -4.43 -8.43 -7.08
CA ALA A 15 -4.24 -9.75 -7.66
C ALA A 15 -3.27 -10.60 -6.82
N PRO A 16 -3.27 -11.94 -7.02
CA PRO A 16 -2.22 -12.81 -6.52
C PRO A 16 -0.84 -12.34 -6.98
N HIS A 17 0.13 -12.38 -6.07
CA HIS A 17 1.49 -11.92 -6.32
C HIS A 17 2.49 -12.78 -5.52
N CYS A 18 3.79 -12.60 -5.78
CA CYS A 18 4.87 -13.19 -4.99
C CYS A 18 6.07 -12.24 -4.94
N HIS A 19 6.92 -12.38 -3.93
CA HIS A 19 8.04 -11.46 -3.64
C HIS A 19 9.43 -12.10 -3.90
N ALA A 20 9.54 -12.96 -4.91
CA ALA A 20 10.75 -13.76 -5.17
C ALA A 20 11.90 -12.92 -5.80
N PRO A 21 13.14 -12.92 -5.26
CA PRO A 21 14.25 -12.19 -5.88
C PRO A 21 14.89 -12.84 -7.11
N ILE A 22 14.52 -14.06 -7.52
CA ILE A 22 15.37 -14.89 -8.37
C ILE A 22 14.59 -15.60 -9.49
N HIS A 23 14.92 -15.26 -10.73
CA HIS A 23 14.92 -16.18 -11.88
C HIS A 23 16.34 -16.15 -12.48
N PRO A 24 16.95 -17.29 -12.86
CA PRO A 24 16.33 -18.53 -13.34
C PRO A 24 15.99 -19.56 -12.21
N PRO A 25 15.32 -20.69 -12.52
CA PRO A 25 14.72 -21.61 -11.54
C PRO A 25 15.74 -22.08 -10.51
N ALA A 26 15.65 -21.59 -9.28
CA ALA A 26 16.44 -22.12 -8.18
C ALA A 26 15.83 -23.45 -7.71
N LEU A 27 16.72 -24.39 -7.38
CA LEU A 27 16.39 -25.68 -6.78
C LEU A 27 15.77 -25.46 -5.39
N VAL A 28 14.45 -25.25 -5.35
CA VAL A 28 13.53 -25.34 -4.20
C VAL A 28 13.86 -24.51 -2.93
N PRO A 29 12.83 -23.95 -2.25
CA PRO A 29 11.42 -23.90 -2.63
C PRO A 29 11.15 -22.70 -3.53
N THR A 30 10.53 -22.92 -4.69
CA THR A 30 10.00 -21.85 -5.54
C THR A 30 8.86 -21.14 -4.79
N PRO A 31 8.92 -19.81 -4.57
CA PRO A 31 7.84 -19.09 -3.93
C PRO A 31 6.53 -19.23 -4.71
N VAL A 32 5.49 -19.70 -4.02
CA VAL A 32 4.15 -19.90 -4.58
C VAL A 32 3.35 -18.60 -4.44
N PRO A 33 2.60 -18.16 -5.46
CA PRO A 33 1.68 -17.04 -5.31
C PRO A 33 0.71 -17.28 -4.15
N HIS A 34 0.53 -16.27 -3.31
CA HIS A 34 -0.41 -16.33 -2.19
C HIS A 34 -1.59 -15.37 -2.41
N PRO A 35 -2.72 -15.58 -1.73
CA PRO A 35 -3.82 -14.61 -1.71
C PRO A 35 -3.35 -13.26 -1.16
N ALA A 36 -3.91 -12.16 -1.67
CA ALA A 36 -3.61 -10.83 -1.16
C ALA A 36 -3.97 -10.73 0.33
N THR A 37 -3.08 -10.13 1.11
CA THR A 37 -3.30 -9.88 2.54
C THR A 37 -3.34 -8.38 2.77
N PRO A 38 -4.28 -7.85 3.60
CA PRO A 38 -4.27 -6.45 3.97
C PRO A 38 -2.95 -6.05 4.66
N LEU A 39 -2.31 -4.99 4.15
CA LEU A 39 -1.10 -4.41 4.70
C LEU A 39 -1.40 -3.02 5.27
N ALA A 40 -1.11 -2.81 6.55
CA ALA A 40 -1.35 -1.52 7.20
C ALA A 40 -0.38 -0.45 6.67
N ILE A 41 -0.86 0.77 6.48
CA ILE A 41 -0.02 1.95 6.20
C ILE A 41 0.80 2.28 7.45
N MET A 42 2.13 2.30 7.33
CA MET A 42 3.05 2.52 8.46
C MET A 42 3.70 3.91 8.46
N LYS A 43 3.75 4.57 7.30
CA LYS A 43 4.23 5.95 7.19
C LYS A 43 3.07 6.92 7.02
N GLY A 44 3.23 8.11 7.59
CA GLY A 44 2.29 9.20 7.47
C GLY A 44 2.97 10.53 7.79
N CYS A 45 2.25 11.63 7.57
CA CYS A 45 2.68 12.96 7.94
C CYS A 45 2.56 13.15 9.47
N PRO A 46 3.65 13.36 10.22
CA PRO A 46 3.58 13.48 11.67
C PRO A 46 2.91 14.79 12.14
N THR A 47 2.87 15.82 11.28
CA THR A 47 2.34 17.14 11.62
C THR A 47 0.85 17.32 11.32
N VAL A 48 0.27 16.44 10.50
CA VAL A 48 -1.14 16.51 10.12
C VAL A 48 -1.84 15.22 10.54
N LEU A 49 -2.80 15.36 11.45
CA LEU A 49 -3.53 14.23 12.01
C LEU A 49 -4.92 14.12 11.41
N ILE A 50 -5.31 12.90 11.04
CA ILE A 50 -6.64 12.53 10.57
C ILE A 50 -7.20 11.49 11.53
N GLY A 51 -8.24 11.88 12.27
CA GLY A 51 -8.79 11.07 13.36
C GLY A 51 -7.72 10.59 14.35
N ASN A 52 -6.88 11.51 14.82
CA ASN A 52 -5.77 11.30 15.77
C ASN A 52 -4.62 10.40 15.30
N MET A 53 -4.53 10.07 14.00
CA MET A 53 -3.41 9.34 13.43
C MET A 53 -2.71 10.18 12.35
N PRO A 54 -1.39 10.02 12.12
CA PRO A 54 -0.68 10.64 11.02
C PRO A 54 -1.37 10.41 9.67
N ALA A 55 -1.59 11.48 8.91
CA ALA A 55 -2.26 11.43 7.61
C ALA A 55 -1.40 10.74 6.55
N ALA A 56 -1.98 9.85 5.74
CA ALA A 56 -1.27 9.16 4.67
C ALA A 56 -1.21 10.01 3.40
N ARG A 57 -0.14 9.85 2.63
CA ARG A 57 0.19 10.68 1.46
C ARG A 57 0.83 9.83 0.36
N LEU A 58 0.96 10.43 -0.82
CA LEU A 58 1.81 9.91 -1.88
C LEU A 58 3.19 9.53 -1.30
N THR A 59 3.71 8.38 -1.71
CA THR A 59 5.00 7.79 -1.29
C THR A 59 5.06 7.22 0.13
N ASP A 60 4.02 7.39 0.95
CA ASP A 60 3.95 6.67 2.23
C ASP A 60 3.83 5.15 1.98
N THR A 61 4.45 4.38 2.87
CA THR A 61 4.62 2.93 2.68
C THR A 61 3.84 2.12 3.70
N THR A 62 3.38 0.95 3.27
CA THR A 62 2.76 -0.06 4.13
C THR A 62 3.79 -0.88 4.89
N MET A 63 3.32 -1.73 5.78
CA MET A 63 4.12 -2.81 6.33
C MET A 63 4.55 -3.78 5.21
N PRO A 64 5.73 -4.39 5.31
CA PRO A 64 6.11 -5.46 4.39
C PRO A 64 5.17 -6.66 4.55
N CYS A 65 5.05 -7.44 3.49
CA CYS A 65 4.42 -8.75 3.55
C CYS A 65 5.23 -9.67 4.48
N MET A 66 4.58 -10.18 5.53
CA MET A 66 5.22 -10.98 6.58
C MET A 66 5.11 -12.49 6.34
N LEU A 67 4.55 -12.92 5.21
CA LEU A 67 4.49 -14.35 4.89
C LEU A 67 5.91 -14.88 4.68
N ILE A 68 6.20 -16.05 5.24
CA ILE A 68 7.52 -16.69 5.19
C ILE A 68 8.00 -16.85 3.74
N GLY A 69 7.09 -17.17 2.81
CA GLY A 69 7.40 -17.32 1.38
C GLY A 69 7.70 -16.01 0.64
N CYS A 70 7.58 -14.86 1.30
CA CYS A 70 7.75 -13.55 0.68
C CYS A 70 9.07 -12.88 0.97
N VAL A 71 9.94 -13.45 1.81
CA VAL A 71 11.15 -12.75 2.25
C VAL A 71 12.13 -12.54 1.08
N PRO A 72 12.53 -11.29 0.78
CA PRO A 72 12.18 -10.02 1.44
C PRO A 72 10.86 -9.42 0.91
N GLY A 73 9.81 -9.41 1.76
CA GLY A 73 8.44 -9.07 1.36
C GLY A 73 8.19 -7.58 1.33
N GLY A 74 8.96 -6.83 0.52
CA GLY A 74 9.05 -5.37 0.58
C GLY A 74 7.69 -4.64 0.61
N PRO A 75 7.65 -3.42 1.16
CA PRO A 75 6.41 -2.70 1.42
C PRO A 75 5.72 -2.21 0.15
N GLY A 76 4.42 -2.00 0.23
CA GLY A 76 3.66 -1.24 -0.76
C GLY A 76 3.87 0.26 -0.59
N MET A 77 3.91 1.01 -1.70
CA MET A 77 4.02 2.46 -1.73
C MET A 77 2.76 3.07 -2.34
N ILE A 78 2.19 4.10 -1.71
CA ILE A 78 1.05 4.84 -2.26
C ILE A 78 1.49 5.63 -3.50
N MET A 79 0.83 5.39 -4.63
CA MET A 79 1.21 5.97 -5.93
C MET A 79 0.22 6.99 -6.47
N LYS A 80 -0.96 7.07 -5.88
CA LYS A 80 -1.97 8.07 -6.23
C LYS A 80 -2.45 8.77 -4.96
N GLY A 81 -2.77 10.04 -5.10
CA GLY A 81 -3.38 10.87 -4.07
C GLY A 81 -4.33 11.88 -4.71
N SER A 82 -4.80 12.84 -3.91
CA SER A 82 -5.58 13.98 -4.38
C SER A 82 -4.77 14.89 -5.32
N ALA A 83 -5.40 15.37 -6.39
CA ALA A 83 -4.79 16.34 -7.30
C ALA A 83 -4.74 17.76 -6.71
N THR A 84 -5.57 18.06 -5.71
CA THR A 84 -5.78 19.43 -5.21
C THR A 84 -5.47 19.59 -3.72
N VAL A 85 -5.48 18.50 -2.95
CA VAL A 85 -5.22 18.53 -1.50
C VAL A 85 -3.83 17.98 -1.22
N LEU A 86 -2.99 18.83 -0.63
CA LEU A 86 -1.64 18.49 -0.22
C LEU A 86 -1.55 18.40 1.31
N ILE A 87 -0.82 17.41 1.81
CA ILE A 87 -0.47 17.24 3.22
C ILE A 87 1.05 17.18 3.31
N GLY A 88 1.66 18.09 4.06
CA GLY A 88 3.13 18.18 4.13
C GLY A 88 3.78 18.23 2.74
N SER A 89 3.21 19.03 1.84
CA SER A 89 3.65 19.24 0.45
C SER A 89 3.56 18.03 -0.49
N LEU A 90 2.87 16.96 -0.10
CA LEU A 90 2.62 15.79 -0.94
C LEU A 90 1.11 15.55 -1.11
N PRO A 91 0.67 15.00 -2.26
CA PRO A 91 -0.73 14.63 -2.48
C PRO A 91 -1.31 13.78 -1.34
N ALA A 92 -2.47 14.16 -0.82
CA ALA A 92 -3.14 13.44 0.26
C ALA A 92 -3.72 12.10 -0.24
N ALA A 93 -3.50 11.02 0.52
CA ALA A 93 -4.01 9.70 0.16
C ALA A 93 -5.44 9.48 0.67
N ARG A 94 -6.21 8.65 -0.05
CA ARG A 94 -7.64 8.44 0.14
C ARG A 94 -8.02 7.00 -0.11
N VAL A 95 -9.16 6.58 0.42
CA VAL A 95 -9.75 5.28 0.09
C VAL A 95 -9.90 5.15 -1.43
N GLY A 96 -9.43 4.05 -1.99
CA GLY A 96 -9.43 3.77 -3.42
C GLY A 96 -8.20 4.27 -4.19
N ASP A 97 -7.30 5.04 -3.57
CA ASP A 97 -6.04 5.40 -4.22
C ASP A 97 -5.15 4.17 -4.43
N SER A 98 -4.41 4.15 -5.54
CA SER A 98 -3.57 3.03 -5.94
C SER A 98 -2.23 3.03 -5.19
N SER A 99 -1.70 1.83 -4.99
CA SER A 99 -0.39 1.56 -4.42
C SER A 99 0.38 0.57 -5.28
N LEU A 100 1.70 0.55 -5.14
CA LEU A 100 2.60 -0.39 -5.83
C LEU A 100 3.45 -1.16 -4.83
N HIS A 101 3.45 -2.48 -4.97
CA HIS A 101 4.27 -3.44 -4.23
C HIS A 101 5.42 -3.91 -5.14
N SER A 102 6.43 -3.05 -5.30
CA SER A 102 7.52 -3.26 -6.27
C SER A 102 8.45 -4.43 -5.95
N SER A 103 8.37 -4.99 -4.75
CA SER A 103 9.02 -6.24 -4.36
C SER A 103 8.45 -7.48 -5.08
N CYS A 104 7.33 -7.34 -5.79
CA CYS A 104 6.74 -8.44 -6.55
C CYS A 104 7.44 -8.63 -7.90
N VAL A 105 8.15 -9.74 -8.10
CA VAL A 105 8.97 -10.01 -9.31
C VAL A 105 8.39 -11.12 -10.21
N ALA A 106 7.30 -11.80 -9.80
CA ALA A 106 6.65 -12.83 -10.61
C ALA A 106 6.14 -12.31 -11.97
N PRO A 107 5.94 -13.20 -12.97
CA PRO A 107 5.23 -12.86 -14.21
C PRO A 107 3.88 -12.23 -13.86
N ILE A 108 3.78 -10.94 -14.15
CA ILE A 108 2.91 -9.98 -13.47
C ILE A 108 1.46 -10.11 -13.97
N PRO A 109 0.47 -10.28 -13.07
CA PRO A 109 -0.87 -9.76 -13.31
C PRO A 109 -1.02 -8.35 -12.72
N SER A 110 -0.51 -8.07 -11.50
CA SER A 110 -0.38 -6.70 -10.97
C SER A 110 0.44 -6.62 -9.66
N PRO A 111 1.49 -5.78 -9.54
CA PRO A 111 2.03 -5.36 -8.23
C PRO A 111 1.13 -4.28 -7.58
N SER A 112 -0.09 -4.11 -8.09
CA SER A 112 -0.96 -3.00 -7.74
C SER A 112 -1.80 -3.36 -6.52
N GLY A 113 -2.00 -2.39 -5.64
CA GLY A 113 -2.96 -2.49 -4.55
C GLY A 113 -3.82 -1.25 -4.46
N THR A 114 -4.84 -1.28 -3.62
CA THR A 114 -5.72 -0.15 -3.35
C THR A 114 -5.87 0.06 -1.85
N ILE A 115 -6.00 1.32 -1.44
CA ILE A 115 -6.37 1.66 -0.06
C ILE A 115 -7.81 1.23 0.17
N LEU A 116 -8.03 0.37 1.16
CA LEU A 116 -9.32 -0.19 1.50
C LEU A 116 -10.16 0.79 2.34
N PRO A 117 -11.50 0.69 2.26
CA PRO A 117 -12.39 1.28 3.26
C PRO A 117 -12.09 0.73 4.67
N PRO A 118 -12.42 1.47 5.74
CA PRO A 118 -13.24 2.70 5.75
C PRO A 118 -12.43 4.01 5.69
N GLY A 119 -11.10 3.96 5.82
CA GLY A 119 -10.29 5.16 6.04
C GLY A 119 -10.72 5.93 7.29
N CYS A 120 -10.72 7.26 7.22
CA CYS A 120 -11.33 8.14 8.22
C CYS A 120 -12.67 8.70 7.71
N PRO A 121 -13.82 8.13 8.11
CA PRO A 121 -15.13 8.51 7.55
C PRO A 121 -15.58 9.94 7.87
N THR A 122 -14.95 10.59 8.85
CA THR A 122 -15.25 11.98 9.24
C THR A 122 -14.45 13.01 8.45
N VAL A 123 -13.44 12.60 7.67
CA VAL A 123 -12.59 13.48 6.87
C VAL A 123 -12.64 13.05 5.43
N MET A 124 -13.22 13.88 4.57
CA MET A 124 -13.42 13.60 3.15
C MET A 124 -12.48 14.47 2.33
N ILE A 125 -11.71 13.86 1.42
CA ILE A 125 -10.73 14.58 0.58
C ILE A 125 -11.19 14.54 -0.88
N GLY A 126 -11.42 15.71 -1.46
CA GLY A 126 -11.79 15.89 -2.87
C GLY A 126 -10.61 15.93 -3.83
N GLY A 127 -10.89 16.24 -5.10
CA GLY A 127 -9.90 16.28 -6.20
C GLY A 127 -9.40 14.90 -6.58
#